data_AF-A0A962R9Y8-F1
#
_entry.id   AF-A0A962R9Y8-F1
#
_cell.length_a   1.000
_cell.length_b   1.000
_cell.length_c   1.000
_cell.angle_alpha   90.00
_cell.angle_beta   90.00
_cell.angle_gamma   90.00
#
_symmetry.space_group_name_H-M   'P 1'
#
loop_
_entity.id
_entity.type
_entity.pdbx_description
1 polymer ?
#
loop_
_entity_poly.entity_id
_entity_poly.type
_entity_poly.pdbx_seq_one_letter_code
_entity_poly.pdbx_strand_id
1 'polypeptide(L)'
;MNRLALVFVGPLLAISLTVQAEGTQAVPLELLRAMALTESGAQIGEAYRPWPWTLNVRGRGMRFGSRENAWRALTRLLAANVTNIDIGAMQVNWHWHNKKLGSPWEALEPGNNLRVAHSILTSELQRTGDLWKAVGAYHSYDPNRADAYVRRVARNVLRIRAARDRSEDLS
;
A
#
# COMPACT_ATOMS: atom_id res chain seq x y z
N MET A 1 -28.96 17.76 -3.01
CA MET A 1 -27.82 18.22 -2.19
C MET A 1 -27.43 17.10 -1.23
N ASN A 2 -26.30 16.42 -1.45
CA ASN A 2 -25.62 15.68 -0.40
C ASN A 2 -24.11 15.78 -0.67
N ARG A 3 -23.50 16.77 -0.01
CA ARG A 3 -22.06 17.00 0.03
C ARG A 3 -21.46 15.97 0.98
N LEU A 4 -20.71 15.01 0.47
CA LEU A 4 -19.67 14.25 1.20
C LEU A 4 -18.75 13.55 0.19
N ALA A 5 -18.27 14.32 -0.79
CA ALA A 5 -17.17 13.94 -1.67
C ALA A 5 -16.07 14.96 -1.47
N LEU A 6 -15.35 14.89 -0.35
CA LEU A 6 -14.12 15.66 -0.19
C LEU A 6 -13.15 14.94 0.75
N VAL A 7 -11.91 14.94 0.31
CA VAL A 7 -10.67 14.58 1.01
C VAL A 7 -10.31 13.08 1.04
N PHE A 8 -9.73 12.62 -0.06
CA PHE A 8 -8.57 11.69 -0.02
C PHE A 8 -7.58 11.98 -1.16
N VAL A 9 -7.35 13.26 -1.45
CA VAL A 9 -6.30 13.70 -2.41
C VAL A 9 -5.00 14.09 -1.66
N GLY A 10 -5.07 14.31 -0.35
CA GLY A 10 -3.99 14.93 0.44
C GLY A 10 -2.70 14.11 0.64
N PRO A 11 -2.71 12.82 1.02
CA PRO A 11 -1.47 12.16 1.44
C PRO A 11 -0.67 11.52 0.31
N LEU A 12 -1.24 11.37 -0.90
CA LEU A 12 -0.54 10.76 -2.05
C LEU A 12 0.40 11.71 -2.80
N LEU A 13 0.26 13.03 -2.61
CA LEU A 13 1.09 14.04 -3.27
C LEU A 13 2.38 14.36 -2.51
N ALA A 14 2.39 14.20 -1.17
CA ALA A 14 3.53 14.60 -0.33
C ALA A 14 4.67 13.55 -0.27
N ILE A 15 4.47 12.34 -0.78
CA ILE A 15 5.48 11.25 -0.77
C ILE A 15 6.14 11.11 -2.16
N SER A 16 6.22 12.22 -2.92
CA SER A 16 7.02 12.30 -4.15
C SER A 16 8.39 12.96 -3.94
N LEU A 17 8.72 13.40 -2.73
CA LEU A 17 10.07 13.85 -2.39
C LEU A 17 10.91 12.63 -2.03
N THR A 18 11.45 12.05 -3.09
CA THR A 18 12.44 10.99 -3.12
C THR A 18 13.54 11.21 -2.08
N VAL A 19 13.78 10.18 -1.27
CA VAL A 19 15.13 9.91 -0.76
C VAL A 19 15.96 9.54 -2.00
N GLN A 20 16.56 10.53 -2.66
CA GLN A 20 17.73 10.30 -3.50
C GLN A 20 18.89 9.97 -2.55
N ALA A 21 19.11 8.67 -2.29
CA ALA A 21 20.45 8.22 -1.99
C ALA A 21 21.13 7.99 -3.33
N GLU A 22 22.16 8.78 -3.62
CA GLU A 22 22.96 8.73 -4.85
C GLU A 22 23.26 7.26 -5.24
N GLY A 23 22.85 6.87 -6.45
CA GLY A 23 23.08 5.51 -6.99
C GLY A 23 21.92 4.51 -6.84
N THR A 24 20.84 4.83 -6.11
CA THR A 24 19.65 3.95 -6.05
C THR A 24 18.54 4.40 -7.00
N GLN A 25 17.96 3.48 -7.77
CA GLN A 25 16.82 3.76 -8.63
C GLN A 25 15.64 4.30 -7.78
N ALA A 26 15.10 5.46 -8.13
CA ALA A 26 13.93 5.99 -7.45
C ALA A 26 12.70 5.08 -7.68
N VAL A 27 11.88 4.88 -6.64
CA VAL A 27 10.60 4.17 -6.79
C VAL A 27 9.58 5.09 -7.46
N PRO A 28 9.04 4.76 -8.64
CA PRO A 28 8.06 5.60 -9.31
C PRO A 28 6.74 5.69 -8.53
N LEU A 29 6.11 6.86 -8.51
CA LEU A 29 4.83 7.06 -7.80
C LEU A 29 3.72 6.17 -8.37
N GLU A 30 3.70 5.95 -9.68
CA GLU A 30 2.73 5.06 -10.31
C GLU A 30 2.90 3.60 -9.87
N LEU A 31 4.12 3.18 -9.52
CA LEU A 31 4.39 1.85 -9.00
C LEU A 31 3.84 1.70 -7.59
N LEU A 32 4.07 2.68 -6.70
CA LEU A 32 3.49 2.68 -5.35
C LEU A 32 1.95 2.67 -5.40
N ARG A 33 1.35 3.45 -6.31
CA ARG A 33 -0.10 3.44 -6.54
C ARG A 33 -0.59 2.08 -7.04
N ALA A 34 0.13 1.45 -7.97
CA ALA A 34 -0.21 0.13 -8.48
C ALA A 34 -0.11 -0.97 -7.41
N MET A 35 0.88 -0.88 -6.53
CA MET A 35 1.02 -1.77 -5.37
C MET A 35 -0.15 -1.58 -4.41
N ALA A 36 -0.47 -0.34 -4.01
CA ALA A 36 -1.60 -0.05 -3.13
C ALA A 36 -2.94 -0.60 -3.67
N LEU A 37 -3.17 -0.48 -4.98
CA LEU A 37 -4.34 -1.05 -5.66
C LEU A 37 -4.37 -2.58 -5.67
N THR A 38 -3.19 -3.20 -5.73
CA THR A 38 -3.04 -4.66 -5.71
C THR A 38 -3.26 -5.20 -4.29
N GLU A 39 -2.80 -4.48 -3.28
CA GLU A 39 -2.84 -4.88 -1.88
C GLU A 39 -4.22 -4.68 -1.24
N SER A 40 -4.83 -3.50 -1.45
CA SER A 40 -6.06 -3.14 -0.75
C SER A 40 -7.12 -2.50 -1.65
N GLY A 41 -6.99 -2.58 -2.97
CA GLY A 41 -7.94 -1.98 -3.89
C GLY A 41 -9.38 -2.41 -3.64
N ALA A 42 -10.30 -1.46 -3.62
CA ALA A 42 -11.73 -1.68 -3.45
C ALA A 42 -12.53 -0.75 -4.35
N GLN A 43 -13.72 -1.19 -4.73
CA GLN A 43 -14.71 -0.34 -5.38
C GLN A 43 -15.30 0.61 -4.34
N ILE A 44 -15.24 1.91 -4.58
CA ILE A 44 -15.77 2.94 -3.69
C ILE A 44 -16.53 3.96 -4.52
N GLY A 45 -17.86 3.85 -4.49
CA GLY A 45 -18.71 4.50 -5.49
C GLY A 45 -18.32 4.00 -6.88
N GLU A 46 -18.02 4.91 -7.79
CA GLU A 46 -17.64 4.60 -9.17
C GLU A 46 -16.14 4.35 -9.35
N ALA A 47 -15.31 4.67 -8.34
CA ALA A 47 -13.85 4.58 -8.44
C ALA A 47 -13.29 3.34 -7.76
N TYR A 48 -12.34 2.67 -8.41
CA TYR A 48 -11.51 1.64 -7.79
C TYR A 48 -10.24 2.27 -7.22
N ARG A 49 -10.08 2.27 -5.89
CA ARG A 49 -8.93 2.90 -5.19
C ARG A 49 -8.48 2.09 -3.96
N PRO A 50 -7.25 2.29 -3.45
CA PRO A 50 -6.78 1.61 -2.25
C PRO A 50 -7.65 1.96 -1.05
N TRP A 51 -8.01 0.96 -0.23
CA TRP A 51 -8.80 1.18 0.99
C TRP A 51 -7.89 1.18 2.22
N PRO A 52 -7.72 2.33 2.90
CA PRO A 52 -6.71 2.48 3.94
C PRO A 52 -7.03 1.74 5.25
N TRP A 53 -8.29 1.38 5.48
CA TRP A 53 -8.72 0.73 6.72
C TRP A 53 -9.04 -0.74 6.45
N THR A 54 -8.05 -1.43 5.90
CA THR A 54 -8.08 -2.87 5.59
C THR A 54 -7.18 -3.61 6.56
N LEU A 55 -7.68 -4.69 7.15
CA LEU A 55 -6.88 -5.65 7.90
C LEU A 55 -6.97 -7.01 7.20
N ASN A 56 -5.86 -7.71 7.03
CA ASN A 56 -5.86 -9.10 6.62
C ASN A 56 -5.28 -9.95 7.75
N VAL A 57 -6.11 -10.84 8.30
CA VAL A 57 -5.72 -11.72 9.40
C VAL A 57 -5.62 -13.13 8.84
N ARG A 58 -4.40 -13.62 8.62
CA ARG A 58 -4.14 -14.99 8.12
C ARG A 58 -4.93 -15.33 6.84
N GLY A 59 -5.00 -14.39 5.89
CA GLY A 59 -5.73 -14.57 4.63
C GLY A 59 -7.19 -14.12 4.67
N ARG A 60 -7.74 -13.79 5.85
CA ARG A 60 -9.09 -13.23 5.98
C ARG A 60 -9.04 -11.71 5.95
N GLY A 61 -9.38 -11.15 4.79
CA GLY A 61 -9.53 -9.70 4.60
C GLY A 61 -10.76 -9.14 5.30
N MET A 62 -10.59 -7.99 5.96
CA MET A 62 -11.61 -7.24 6.68
C MET A 62 -11.47 -5.76 6.32
N ARG A 63 -12.56 -5.14 5.85
CA ARG A 63 -12.58 -3.71 5.48
C ARG A 63 -13.49 -2.95 6.41
N PHE A 64 -13.03 -1.81 6.90
CA PHE A 64 -13.74 -0.99 7.86
C PHE A 64 -14.09 0.37 7.27
N GLY A 65 -15.28 0.88 7.60
CA GLY A 65 -15.74 2.19 7.14
C GLY A 65 -14.97 3.38 7.70
N SER A 66 -14.17 3.20 8.76
CA SER A 66 -13.40 4.27 9.40
C SER A 66 -12.12 3.75 10.06
N ARG A 67 -11.17 4.66 10.32
CA ARG A 67 -9.91 4.37 11.03
C ARG A 67 -10.19 3.84 12.43
N GLU A 68 -11.15 4.42 13.13
CA GLU A 68 -11.52 4.06 14.51
C GLU A 68 -12.04 2.63 14.58
N ASN A 69 -12.87 2.22 13.61
CA ASN A 69 -13.40 0.85 13.57
C ASN A 69 -12.29 -0.17 13.27
N ALA A 70 -11.39 0.13 12.33
CA ALA A 70 -10.21 -0.71 12.09
C ALA A 70 -9.29 -0.76 13.31
N TRP A 71 -9.07 0.38 13.98
CA TRP A 71 -8.22 0.46 15.16
C TRP A 71 -8.77 -0.33 16.35
N ARG A 72 -10.08 -0.28 16.59
CA ARG A 72 -10.74 -1.12 17.61
C ARG A 72 -10.55 -2.60 17.31
N ALA A 73 -10.73 -3.01 16.06
CA ALA A 73 -10.53 -4.40 15.66
C ALA A 73 -9.06 -4.84 15.79
N LEU A 74 -8.13 -4.02 15.28
CA LEU A 74 -6.69 -4.27 15.37
C LEU A 74 -6.24 -4.39 16.83
N THR A 75 -6.63 -3.44 17.69
CA THR A 75 -6.28 -3.46 19.11
C THR A 75 -6.81 -4.71 19.81
N ARG A 76 -8.04 -5.16 19.50
CA ARG A 76 -8.58 -6.42 20.04
C ARG A 76 -7.80 -7.65 19.59
N LEU A 77 -7.42 -7.70 18.30
CA LEU A 77 -6.62 -8.81 17.75
C LEU A 77 -5.24 -8.87 18.44
N LEU A 78 -4.58 -7.72 18.60
CA LEU A 78 -3.27 -7.62 19.25
C LEU A 78 -3.35 -7.99 20.73
N ALA A 79 -4.39 -7.56 21.45
CA ALA A 79 -4.64 -7.97 22.84
C ALA A 79 -4.85 -9.49 22.99
N ALA A 80 -5.32 -10.15 21.94
CA ALA A 80 -5.45 -11.60 21.85
C ALA A 80 -4.18 -12.31 21.31
N ASN A 81 -3.03 -11.61 21.26
CA ASN A 81 -1.76 -12.10 20.73
C ASN A 81 -1.79 -12.53 19.24
N VAL A 82 -2.76 -12.02 18.47
CA VAL A 82 -2.78 -12.22 17.01
C VAL A 82 -1.94 -11.12 16.37
N THR A 83 -0.71 -11.43 15.96
CA THR A 83 0.23 -10.43 15.41
C THR A 83 0.46 -10.52 13.91
N ASN A 84 0.22 -11.68 13.29
CA ASN A 84 0.38 -11.87 11.85
C ASN A 84 -0.83 -11.26 11.11
N ILE A 85 -0.78 -9.94 10.95
CA ILE A 85 -1.86 -9.11 10.41
C ILE A 85 -1.25 -8.13 9.41
N ASP A 86 -1.77 -8.11 8.19
CA ASP A 86 -1.43 -7.08 7.21
C ASP A 86 -2.34 -5.87 7.38
N ILE A 87 -1.74 -4.68 7.42
CA ILE A 87 -2.44 -3.44 7.80
C ILE A 87 -2.40 -2.44 6.65
N GLY A 88 -3.57 -1.85 6.40
CA GLY A 88 -3.69 -0.59 5.69
C GLY A 88 -3.64 -0.70 4.17
N ALA A 89 -3.46 0.44 3.51
CA ALA A 89 -3.52 0.54 2.05
C ALA A 89 -2.45 -0.31 1.35
N MET A 90 -1.29 -0.46 1.99
CA MET A 90 -0.14 -1.22 1.49
C MET A 90 -0.01 -2.61 2.12
N GLN A 91 -0.96 -3.02 2.97
CA GLN A 91 -0.94 -4.34 3.62
C GLN A 91 0.43 -4.66 4.28
N VAL A 92 0.99 -3.69 5.01
CA VAL A 92 2.25 -3.90 5.75
C VAL A 92 1.99 -4.81 6.94
N ASN A 93 2.74 -5.91 7.02
CA ASN A 93 2.55 -6.90 8.07
C ASN A 93 3.06 -6.42 9.44
N TRP A 94 2.20 -6.47 10.45
CA TRP A 94 2.50 -6.04 11.81
C TRP A 94 3.54 -6.91 12.52
N HIS A 95 3.51 -8.24 12.31
CA HIS A 95 4.44 -9.16 12.97
C HIS A 95 5.90 -8.80 12.63
N TRP A 96 6.16 -8.46 11.38
CA TRP A 96 7.51 -8.13 10.89
C TRP A 96 7.89 -6.66 11.08
N HIS A 97 6.93 -5.74 11.03
CA HIS A 97 7.21 -4.30 10.89
C HIS A 97 6.59 -3.40 11.96
N ASN A 98 6.07 -3.95 13.07
CA ASN A 98 5.48 -3.14 14.16
C ASN A 98 6.38 -1.98 14.62
N LYS A 99 7.70 -2.19 14.75
CA LYS A 99 8.64 -1.13 15.15
C LYS A 99 8.66 0.05 14.17
N LYS A 100 8.52 -0.21 12.87
CA LYS A 100 8.44 0.84 11.83
C LYS A 100 7.04 1.47 11.76
N LEU A 101 6.01 0.67 11.99
CA LEU A 101 4.61 1.09 11.96
C LEU A 101 4.22 1.97 13.17
N GLY A 102 4.89 1.79 14.31
CA GLY A 102 4.57 2.49 15.55
C GLY A 102 3.37 1.88 16.25
N SER A 103 2.51 2.72 16.81
CA SER A 103 1.27 2.29 17.46
C SER A 103 0.24 1.72 16.46
N PRO A 104 -0.75 0.94 16.93
CA PRO A 104 -1.86 0.48 16.07
C PRO A 104 -2.61 1.62 15.40
N TRP A 105 -2.68 2.79 16.05
CA TRP A 105 -3.29 3.98 15.46
C TRP A 105 -2.46 4.50 14.30
N GLU A 106 -1.15 4.68 14.50
CA GLU A 106 -0.21 5.13 13.45
C GLU A 106 -0.14 4.15 12.28
N ALA A 107 -0.18 2.84 12.52
CA ALA A 107 -0.17 1.83 11.46
C ALA A 107 -1.34 1.95 10.47
N LEU A 108 -2.48 2.48 10.94
CA LEU A 108 -3.69 2.74 10.15
C LEU A 108 -3.74 4.17 9.56
N GLU A 109 -2.74 5.00 9.82
CA GLU A 109 -2.58 6.29 9.15
C GLU A 109 -2.07 6.06 7.72
N PRO A 110 -2.80 6.48 6.66
CA PRO A 110 -2.44 6.19 5.28
C PRO A 110 -1.03 6.66 4.89
N GLY A 111 -0.61 7.85 5.34
CA GLY A 111 0.71 8.39 5.06
C GLY A 111 1.83 7.57 5.71
N ASN A 112 1.69 7.20 6.97
CA ASN A 112 2.61 6.35 7.72
C ASN A 112 2.69 4.96 7.10
N ASN A 113 1.56 4.36 6.78
CA ASN A 113 1.49 3.07 6.11
C ASN A 113 2.26 3.08 4.79
N LEU A 114 2.05 4.11 3.96
CA LEU A 114 2.76 4.28 2.69
C LEU A 114 4.26 4.54 2.88
N ARG A 115 4.65 5.37 3.85
CA ARG A 115 6.06 5.65 4.17
C ARG A 115 6.80 4.40 4.64
N VAL A 116 6.17 3.58 5.49
CA VAL A 116 6.75 2.30 5.92
C VAL A 116 6.86 1.32 4.76
N ALA A 117 5.82 1.22 3.92
CA ALA A 117 5.86 0.39 2.72
C ALA A 117 6.97 0.81 1.75
N HIS A 118 7.13 2.12 1.53
CA HIS A 118 8.21 2.67 0.71
C HIS A 118 9.58 2.30 1.29
N SER A 119 9.78 2.44 2.61
CA SER A 119 11.04 2.00 3.26
C SER A 119 11.32 0.52 3.05
N ILE A 120 10.32 -0.35 3.15
CA ILE A 120 10.49 -1.80 2.90
C ILE A 120 10.91 -2.03 1.44
N LEU A 121 10.21 -1.41 0.49
CA LEU A 121 10.53 -1.55 -0.93
C LEU A 121 11.93 -1.01 -1.27
N THR A 122 12.35 0.11 -0.68
CA THR A 122 13.71 0.66 -0.84
C THR A 122 14.76 -0.33 -0.31
N SER A 123 14.52 -0.96 0.85
CA SER A 123 15.44 -1.98 1.37
C SER A 123 15.53 -3.20 0.45
N GLU A 124 14.40 -3.66 -0.11
CA GLU A 124 14.40 -4.75 -1.09
C GLU A 124 15.09 -4.37 -2.40
N LEU A 125 14.95 -3.12 -2.84
CA LEU A 125 15.63 -2.61 -4.02
C LEU A 125 17.15 -2.56 -3.81
N GLN A 126 17.60 -2.09 -2.65
CA GLN A 126 19.02 -2.12 -2.29
C GLN A 126 19.57 -3.55 -2.26
N ARG A 127 18.80 -4.51 -1.75
CA ARG A 127 19.20 -5.92 -1.66
C ARG A 127 19.26 -6.61 -3.03
N THR A 128 18.31 -6.30 -3.91
CA THR A 128 18.14 -7.03 -5.18
C THR A 128 18.81 -6.36 -6.38
N GLY A 129 19.03 -5.04 -6.31
CA GLY A 129 19.52 -4.23 -7.43
C GLY A 129 18.53 -4.12 -8.60
N ASP A 130 17.30 -4.63 -8.45
CA ASP A 130 16.30 -4.67 -9.52
C ASP A 130 14.92 -4.34 -8.95
N LEU A 131 14.27 -3.34 -9.55
CA LEU A 131 12.99 -2.82 -9.06
C LEU A 131 11.88 -3.87 -9.06
N TRP A 132 11.79 -4.73 -10.07
CA TRP A 132 10.73 -5.73 -10.15
C TRP A 132 10.99 -6.93 -9.24
N LYS A 133 12.25 -7.31 -9.04
CA LYS A 133 12.63 -8.27 -7.99
C LYS A 133 12.31 -7.72 -6.60
N ALA A 134 12.53 -6.42 -6.37
CA ALA A 134 12.16 -5.77 -5.12
C ALA A 134 10.64 -5.75 -4.90
N VAL A 135 9.85 -5.46 -5.94
CA VAL A 135 8.38 -5.54 -5.89
C VAL A 135 7.90 -6.96 -5.58
N GLY A 136 8.51 -7.98 -6.18
CA GLY A 136 8.18 -9.37 -5.86
C GLY A 136 8.51 -9.71 -4.40
N ALA A 137 9.72 -9.37 -3.97
CA ALA A 137 10.22 -9.63 -2.62
C ALA A 137 9.44 -8.88 -1.53
N TYR A 138 8.91 -7.70 -1.84
CA TYR A 138 8.00 -6.96 -0.96
C TYR A 138 6.80 -7.82 -0.51
N HIS A 139 6.26 -8.63 -1.42
CA HIS A 139 5.10 -9.47 -1.15
C HIS A 139 5.49 -10.86 -0.63
N SER A 140 6.54 -11.48 -1.19
CA SER A 140 7.00 -12.81 -0.78
C SER A 140 8.39 -13.12 -1.31
N TYR A 141 9.19 -13.86 -0.54
CA TYR A 141 10.42 -14.49 -1.05
C TYR A 141 10.18 -15.83 -1.75
N ASP A 142 8.95 -16.37 -1.72
CA ASP A 142 8.58 -17.51 -2.55
C ASP A 142 8.47 -17.07 -4.03
N PRO A 143 9.25 -17.67 -4.96
CA PRO A 143 9.29 -17.20 -6.35
C PRO A 143 7.93 -17.22 -7.05
N ASN A 144 7.12 -18.25 -6.84
CA ASN A 144 5.82 -18.39 -7.50
C ASN A 144 4.84 -17.30 -7.05
N ARG A 145 4.83 -17.00 -5.75
CA ARG A 145 4.00 -15.93 -5.17
C ARG A 145 4.49 -14.55 -5.58
N ALA A 146 5.81 -14.34 -5.59
CA ALA A 146 6.44 -13.10 -6.03
C ALA A 146 6.08 -12.78 -7.49
N ASP A 147 6.25 -13.75 -8.39
CA ASP A 147 5.95 -13.59 -9.82
C ASP A 147 4.46 -13.32 -10.07
N ALA A 148 3.59 -14.05 -9.36
CA ALA A 148 2.15 -13.82 -9.44
C ALA A 148 1.77 -12.41 -8.96
N TYR A 149 2.43 -11.91 -7.92
CA TYR A 149 2.23 -10.55 -7.42
C TYR A 149 2.73 -9.50 -8.42
N VAL A 150 3.96 -9.64 -8.93
CA VAL A 150 4.55 -8.74 -9.94
C VAL A 150 3.64 -8.59 -11.16
N ARG A 151 3.08 -9.69 -11.68
CA ARG A 151 2.13 -9.63 -12.81
C ARG A 151 0.87 -8.80 -12.50
N ARG A 152 0.35 -8.87 -11.27
CA ARG A 152 -0.81 -8.05 -10.86
C ARG A 152 -0.43 -6.57 -10.75
N VAL A 153 0.72 -6.27 -10.14
CA VAL A 153 1.23 -4.89 -10.03
C VAL A 153 1.48 -4.29 -11.40
N ALA A 154 2.17 -5.01 -12.30
CA ALA A 154 2.45 -4.54 -13.67
C ALA A 154 1.16 -4.22 -14.45
N ARG A 155 0.11 -5.04 -14.31
CA ARG A 155 -1.20 -4.76 -14.91
C ARG A 155 -1.80 -3.45 -14.40
N ASN A 156 -1.68 -3.17 -13.11
CA ASN A 156 -2.16 -1.91 -12.53
C ASN A 156 -1.32 -0.71 -12.97
N VAL A 157 0.01 -0.86 -13.13
CA VAL A 157 0.87 0.20 -13.72
C VAL A 157 0.39 0.57 -15.12
N LEU A 158 0.13 -0.41 -15.98
CA LEU A 158 -0.36 -0.16 -17.35
C LEU A 158 -1.71 0.56 -17.35
N ARG A 159 -2.63 0.17 -16.47
CA ARG A 159 -3.95 0.83 -16.32
C ARG A 159 -3.81 2.29 -15.88
N ILE A 160 -2.91 2.57 -14.93
CA ILE A 160 -2.66 3.93 -14.44
C ILE A 160 -2.10 4.81 -15.57
N ARG A 161 -1.11 4.30 -16.33
CA ARG A 161 -0.53 5.03 -17.46
C ARG A 161 -1.58 5.35 -18.53
N ALA A 162 -2.34 4.34 -18.96
CA ALA A 162 -3.40 4.54 -19.95
C ALA A 162 -4.50 5.53 -19.48
N ALA A 163 -4.78 5.61 -18.17
CA ALA A 163 -5.73 6.58 -17.63
C ALA A 163 -5.18 8.01 -17.63
N ARG A 164 -3.87 8.18 -17.36
CA ARG A 164 -3.20 9.49 -17.44
C ARG A 164 -3.17 10.00 -18.88
N ASP A 165 -2.75 9.17 -19.82
CA ASP A 165 -2.58 9.58 -21.21
C ASP A 165 -3.94 10.04 -21.81
N ARG A 166 -5.05 9.34 -21.48
CA ARG A 166 -6.41 9.77 -21.85
C ARG A 166 -6.84 11.11 -21.23
N SER A 167 -6.35 11.46 -20.04
CA SER A 167 -6.70 12.74 -19.42
C SER A 167 -5.92 13.91 -20.02
N GLU A 168 -4.72 13.65 -20.55
CA GLU A 168 -3.89 14.64 -21.24
C GLU A 168 -4.42 14.92 -22.66
N ASP A 169 -4.98 13.92 -23.36
CA ASP A 169 -5.62 14.09 -24.67
C ASP A 169 -6.94 14.91 -24.62
N LEU A 170 -7.53 15.08 -23.43
CA LEU A 170 -8.80 15.79 -23.23
C LEU A 170 -8.63 17.21 -22.67
N SER A 171 -7.40 17.65 -22.42
CA SER A 171 -7.03 18.98 -21.87
C SER A 171 -6.41 19.88 -22.91
#